data_AF-A0A167UG69-F1
#
_entry.id   AF-A0A167UG69-F1
#
_cell.length_a   1.000
_cell.length_b   1.000
_cell.length_c   1.000
_cell.angle_alpha   90.00
_cell.angle_beta   90.00
_cell.angle_gamma   90.00
#
_symmetry.space_group_name_H-M   'P 1'
#
loop_
_entity.id
_entity.type
_entity.pdbx_description
1 polymer ?
#
loop_
_entity_poly.entity_id
_entity_poly.type
_entity_poly.pdbx_seq_one_letter_code
_entity_poly.pdbx_strand_id
1 'polypeptide(L)'
;MFVTSKVIAALMGASMVNAHMIMSSPTPYSKDTLNNSPLAADGSDFPCKLRDNAFEAPETETIIAIGESHPLTFVGSATHGGGSCQISLTTDLKPTKSSEWKVIKSFEGGCPANVDGNMSGGPDTPDPYTFDFKIPEGIEAGKYTLAWTWFNRIGNREMYMNCAPITVSGGSSKRSPEELEKRSSSFPPMFVANVNGCTTKESVDIRFPQAGDNVEYKGQPGNLAAEGSEACTGTPTFGGSGITVSAGSSSSGSDSGSSSSGSSSAPAESASAAVSVSVAPVPESTPSSAPEPVPVSSTAPAPAPATTSSSSGSESGSDSGSVSGALTGSCSTEGQWNCISGTAFQRCASGTWSVAQPMSTGTQCNAGQSEELVVSATKKARHVSSMRFRNRSYRHHGHA
;
A
#
# COMPACT_ATOMS: atom_id res chain seq x y z
N MET A 1 -9.40 65.33 2.79
CA MET A 1 -9.08 64.14 1.96
C MET A 1 -8.95 62.97 2.91
N PHE A 2 -9.95 62.08 2.94
CA PHE A 2 -9.92 60.87 3.76
C PHE A 2 -9.45 59.72 2.88
N VAL A 3 -8.31 59.13 3.19
CA VAL A 3 -7.77 57.96 2.48
C VAL A 3 -8.22 56.72 3.23
N THR A 4 -9.25 56.05 2.71
CA THR A 4 -9.76 54.78 3.24
C THR A 4 -8.84 53.64 2.82
N SER A 5 -8.11 53.06 3.77
CA SER A 5 -7.37 51.81 3.58
C SER A 5 -8.36 50.65 3.45
N LYS A 6 -8.38 50.01 2.28
CA LYS A 6 -9.08 48.74 2.09
C LYS A 6 -8.20 47.61 2.61
N VAL A 7 -8.56 47.05 3.76
CA VAL A 7 -8.04 45.77 4.23
C VAL A 7 -8.64 44.68 3.35
N ILE A 8 -7.83 44.08 2.48
CA ILE A 8 -8.19 42.85 1.77
C ILE A 8 -7.90 41.70 2.73
N ALA A 9 -8.94 41.18 3.37
CA ALA A 9 -8.85 39.92 4.10
C ALA A 9 -8.72 38.78 3.08
N ALA A 10 -7.51 38.26 2.91
CA ALA A 10 -7.29 37.02 2.19
C ALA A 10 -7.88 35.88 3.03
N LEU A 11 -9.07 35.39 2.66
CA LEU A 11 -9.55 34.09 3.13
C LEU A 11 -8.60 33.02 2.58
N MET A 12 -7.67 32.55 3.40
CA MET A 12 -7.05 31.24 3.20
C MET A 12 -8.13 30.19 3.42
N GLY A 13 -8.88 29.88 2.36
CA GLY A 13 -9.75 28.72 2.33
C GLY A 13 -8.88 27.48 2.42
N ALA A 14 -9.06 26.67 3.47
CA ALA A 14 -8.55 25.31 3.50
C ALA A 14 -9.22 24.55 2.34
N SER A 15 -8.53 24.42 1.22
CA SER A 15 -8.95 23.53 0.14
C SER A 15 -8.99 22.13 0.72
N MET A 16 -10.19 21.58 0.95
CA MET A 16 -10.35 20.16 1.20
C MET A 16 -9.81 19.43 -0.02
N VAL A 17 -8.60 18.91 0.10
CA VAL A 17 -7.95 18.16 -0.97
C VAL A 17 -8.68 16.81 -1.03
N ASN A 18 -9.76 16.73 -1.79
CA ASN A 18 -10.49 15.48 -2.02
C ASN A 18 -9.73 14.58 -3.02
N ALA A 19 -8.41 14.52 -2.94
CA ALA A 19 -7.57 13.84 -3.93
C ALA A 19 -6.50 12.95 -3.28
N HIS A 20 -6.60 12.66 -1.99
CA HIS A 20 -5.71 11.75 -1.29
C HIS A 20 -5.81 10.31 -1.81
N MET A 21 -4.92 9.46 -1.33
CA MET A 21 -4.70 8.12 -1.86
C MET A 21 -5.63 7.08 -1.22
N ILE A 22 -6.18 6.18 -2.04
CA ILE A 22 -6.94 4.99 -1.65
C ILE A 22 -6.30 3.76 -2.29
N MET A 23 -6.20 2.66 -1.54
CA MET A 23 -5.80 1.35 -2.05
C MET A 23 -6.85 0.82 -3.03
N SER A 24 -6.43 0.50 -4.25
CA SER A 24 -7.29 -0.08 -5.30
C SER A 24 -7.08 -1.59 -5.47
N SER A 25 -5.88 -2.10 -5.15
CA SER A 25 -5.57 -3.53 -5.12
C SER A 25 -4.68 -3.83 -3.91
N PRO A 26 -5.00 -4.84 -3.07
CA PRO A 26 -6.22 -5.65 -3.10
C PRO A 26 -7.49 -4.81 -2.91
N THR A 27 -8.62 -5.29 -3.43
CA THR A 27 -9.88 -4.54 -3.37
C THR A 27 -10.32 -4.34 -1.92
N PRO A 28 -10.47 -3.10 -1.42
CA PRO A 28 -10.85 -2.84 -0.04
C PRO A 28 -12.26 -3.33 0.31
N TYR A 29 -12.51 -3.51 1.60
CA TYR A 29 -13.87 -3.59 2.12
C TYR A 29 -14.67 -2.33 1.78
N SER A 30 -15.94 -2.52 1.43
CA SER A 30 -16.92 -1.45 1.26
C SER A 30 -16.39 -0.32 0.37
N LYS A 31 -15.79 -0.73 -0.76
CA LYS A 31 -15.08 0.12 -1.71
C LYS A 31 -15.89 1.37 -2.08
N ASP A 32 -17.19 1.21 -2.31
CA ASP A 32 -18.07 2.28 -2.76
C ASP A 32 -18.28 3.40 -1.73
N THR A 33 -18.08 3.11 -0.44
CA THR A 33 -18.19 4.09 0.65
C THR A 33 -16.85 4.47 1.26
N LEU A 34 -15.74 3.91 0.76
CA LEU A 34 -14.40 4.23 1.22
C LEU A 34 -13.99 5.60 0.68
N ASN A 35 -13.72 6.55 1.57
CA ASN A 35 -13.18 7.86 1.19
C ASN A 35 -11.65 7.89 1.27
N ASN A 36 -11.06 8.94 0.71
CA ASN A 36 -9.62 9.13 0.66
C ASN A 36 -9.05 9.92 1.83
N SER A 37 -9.86 10.36 2.80
CA SER A 37 -9.36 11.07 3.97
C SER A 37 -8.41 10.18 4.78
N PRO A 38 -7.46 10.78 5.53
CA PRO A 38 -6.75 10.04 6.58
C PRO A 38 -7.75 9.52 7.63
N LEU A 39 -7.26 8.69 8.54
CA LEU A 39 -7.99 8.39 9.77
C LEU A 39 -8.21 9.68 10.58
N ALA A 40 -9.28 9.70 11.38
CA ALA A 40 -9.53 10.77 12.32
C ALA A 40 -8.40 10.85 13.36
N ALA A 41 -7.91 12.06 13.62
CA ALA A 41 -6.76 12.29 14.50
C ALA A 41 -7.00 11.86 15.96
N ASP A 42 -8.26 11.77 16.40
CA ASP A 42 -8.65 11.23 17.71
C ASP A 42 -8.74 9.70 17.74
N GLY A 43 -8.49 9.05 16.60
CA GLY A 43 -8.58 7.61 16.41
C GLY A 43 -10.00 7.05 16.48
N SER A 44 -11.04 7.88 16.34
CA SER A 44 -12.44 7.44 16.42
C SER A 44 -12.83 6.44 15.33
N ASP A 45 -12.21 6.53 14.15
CA ASP A 45 -12.43 5.63 13.01
C ASP A 45 -11.32 4.56 12.83
N PHE A 46 -10.41 4.42 13.79
CA PHE A 46 -9.41 3.34 13.79
C PHE A 46 -9.99 2.04 14.38
N PRO A 47 -9.72 0.86 13.78
CA PRO A 47 -8.98 0.62 12.53
C PRO A 47 -9.89 0.65 11.28
N CYS A 48 -9.28 0.64 10.09
CA CYS A 48 -9.96 0.41 8.81
C CYS A 48 -11.03 1.46 8.41
N LYS A 49 -10.95 2.69 8.97
CA LYS A 49 -11.92 3.78 8.75
C LYS A 49 -13.34 3.34 9.11
N LEU A 50 -13.54 2.99 10.38
CA LEU A 50 -14.82 2.54 10.92
C LEU A 50 -15.92 3.52 10.53
N ARG A 51 -16.98 2.95 9.96
CA ARG A 51 -18.18 3.59 9.45
C ARG A 51 -19.27 2.54 9.32
N ASP A 52 -20.48 2.94 8.99
CA ASP A 52 -21.54 1.99 8.68
C ASP A 52 -21.08 1.06 7.56
N ASN A 53 -21.32 -0.23 7.75
CA ASN A 53 -20.95 -1.28 6.81
C ASN A 53 -19.44 -1.32 6.46
N ALA A 54 -18.51 -0.92 7.34
CA ALA A 54 -17.07 -0.85 7.04
C ALA A 54 -16.38 -2.15 6.57
N PHE A 55 -17.03 -3.31 6.71
CA PHE A 55 -16.46 -4.64 6.46
C PHE A 55 -17.30 -5.48 5.48
N GLU A 56 -17.95 -4.85 4.51
CA GLU A 56 -18.62 -5.55 3.41
C GLU A 56 -17.57 -6.00 2.39
N ALA A 57 -17.50 -7.32 2.15
CA ALA A 57 -16.55 -7.88 1.21
C ALA A 57 -16.95 -7.51 -0.24
N PRO A 58 -15.96 -7.27 -1.13
CA PRO A 58 -16.24 -7.10 -2.55
C PRO A 58 -16.80 -8.40 -3.15
N GLU A 59 -17.50 -8.28 -4.28
CA GLU A 59 -18.10 -9.44 -4.97
C GLU A 59 -17.05 -10.49 -5.38
N THR A 60 -15.86 -10.03 -5.77
CA THR A 60 -14.74 -10.89 -6.14
C THR A 60 -13.76 -11.01 -4.98
N GLU A 61 -13.59 -12.22 -4.47
CA GLU A 61 -12.62 -12.52 -3.41
C GLU A 61 -11.18 -12.39 -3.93
N THR A 62 -10.32 -11.73 -3.16
CA THR A 62 -8.89 -11.69 -3.43
C THR A 62 -8.21 -12.89 -2.79
N ILE A 63 -7.74 -13.83 -3.62
CA ILE A 63 -7.01 -15.03 -3.18
C ILE A 63 -5.53 -14.84 -3.52
N ILE A 64 -4.65 -15.04 -2.54
CA ILE A 64 -3.20 -14.87 -2.70
C ILE A 64 -2.50 -16.12 -2.19
N ALA A 65 -1.68 -16.77 -3.01
CA ALA A 65 -0.89 -17.90 -2.55
C ALA A 65 0.35 -17.46 -1.76
N ILE A 66 0.76 -18.24 -0.76
CA ILE A 66 2.04 -18.00 -0.06
C ILE A 66 3.19 -17.95 -1.06
N GLY A 67 3.98 -16.88 -0.99
CA GLY A 67 5.12 -16.61 -1.88
C GLY A 67 4.76 -16.01 -3.24
N GLU A 68 3.47 -15.92 -3.59
CA GLU A 68 2.98 -15.24 -4.79
C GLU A 68 3.15 -13.73 -4.65
N SER A 69 3.60 -13.07 -5.73
CA SER A 69 3.64 -11.61 -5.81
C SER A 69 2.24 -11.09 -6.12
N HIS A 70 1.73 -10.20 -5.27
CA HIS A 70 0.46 -9.53 -5.46
C HIS A 70 0.67 -8.02 -5.57
N PRO A 71 0.01 -7.35 -6.52
CA PRO A 71 0.14 -5.92 -6.66
C PRO A 71 -0.50 -5.19 -5.48
N LEU A 72 0.15 -4.12 -5.05
CA LEU A 72 -0.39 -3.07 -4.21
C LEU A 72 -0.47 -1.80 -5.05
N THR A 73 -1.69 -1.38 -5.38
CA THR A 73 -1.96 -0.23 -6.25
C THR A 73 -2.89 0.76 -5.58
N PHE A 74 -2.85 2.00 -6.06
CA PHE A 74 -3.62 3.11 -5.48
C PHE A 74 -4.34 3.93 -6.54
N VAL A 75 -5.35 4.69 -6.10
CA VAL A 75 -5.95 5.80 -6.83
C VAL A 75 -5.90 7.06 -5.96
N GLY A 76 -5.70 8.20 -6.58
CA GLY A 76 -5.50 9.50 -5.92
C GLY A 76 -4.34 10.26 -6.55
N SER A 77 -4.18 11.51 -6.16
CA SER A 77 -3.10 12.39 -6.65
C SER A 77 -2.34 13.10 -5.53
N ALA A 78 -2.90 13.23 -4.33
CA ALA A 78 -2.24 13.83 -3.18
C ALA A 78 -1.39 12.79 -2.44
N THR A 79 -0.18 12.56 -2.97
CA THR A 79 0.81 11.62 -2.46
C THR A 79 1.68 12.19 -1.35
N HIS A 80 1.58 13.49 -1.04
CA HIS A 80 2.33 14.16 0.03
C HIS A 80 3.84 13.93 -0.02
N GLY A 81 4.38 13.84 -1.24
CA GLY A 81 5.78 13.54 -1.48
C GLY A 81 6.21 12.12 -1.08
N GLY A 82 5.25 11.19 -0.96
CA GLY A 82 5.47 9.84 -0.47
C GLY A 82 5.39 9.75 1.06
N GLY A 83 6.36 9.08 1.65
CA GLY A 83 6.30 8.62 3.03
C GLY A 83 6.60 7.14 3.13
N SER A 84 6.18 6.56 4.25
CA SER A 84 6.43 5.15 4.57
C SER A 84 5.15 4.40 4.84
N CYS A 85 5.11 3.12 4.45
CA CYS A 85 3.93 2.28 4.54
C CYS A 85 4.22 0.92 5.15
N GLN A 86 3.23 0.31 5.79
CA GLN A 86 3.26 -1.11 6.13
C GLN A 86 2.09 -1.84 5.48
N ILE A 87 2.31 -3.13 5.24
CA ILE A 87 1.26 -4.10 4.94
C ILE A 87 1.21 -5.05 6.12
N SER A 88 0.04 -5.15 6.73
CA SER A 88 -0.17 -5.97 7.93
C SER A 88 -1.38 -6.88 7.77
N LEU A 89 -1.35 -8.04 8.44
CA LEU A 89 -2.45 -9.01 8.44
C LEU A 89 -3.01 -9.18 9.84
N THR A 90 -4.32 -9.40 9.92
CA THR A 90 -4.99 -9.89 11.12
C THR A 90 -5.97 -11.00 10.75
N THR A 91 -6.18 -11.96 11.65
CA THR A 91 -7.19 -13.02 11.49
C THR A 91 -8.61 -12.51 11.74
N ASP A 92 -8.74 -11.34 12.39
CA ASP A 92 -10.04 -10.73 12.64
C ASP A 92 -10.64 -10.20 11.34
N LEU A 93 -11.77 -10.77 10.91
CA LEU A 93 -12.45 -10.35 9.68
C LEU A 93 -13.24 -9.04 9.82
N LYS A 94 -13.36 -8.55 11.06
CA LYS A 94 -13.94 -7.25 11.44
C LYS A 94 -13.09 -6.64 12.55
N PRO A 95 -11.89 -6.13 12.21
CA PRO A 95 -10.94 -5.66 13.22
C PRO A 95 -11.49 -4.55 14.11
N THR A 96 -11.01 -4.52 15.34
CA THR A 96 -11.30 -3.50 16.35
C THR A 96 -9.99 -2.87 16.85
N LYS A 97 -10.07 -1.90 17.76
CA LYS A 97 -8.86 -1.28 18.36
C LYS A 97 -7.95 -2.27 19.10
N SER A 98 -8.48 -3.41 19.52
CA SER A 98 -7.72 -4.48 20.20
C SER A 98 -7.24 -5.58 19.25
N SER A 99 -7.56 -5.51 17.97
CA SER A 99 -7.11 -6.51 17.00
C SER A 99 -5.59 -6.46 16.86
N GLU A 100 -4.98 -7.65 16.83
CA GLU A 100 -3.55 -7.79 16.64
C GLU A 100 -3.22 -7.84 15.15
N TRP A 101 -2.22 -7.06 14.75
CA TRP A 101 -1.79 -6.93 13.36
C TRP A 101 -0.34 -7.36 13.23
N LYS A 102 -0.07 -8.22 12.26
CA LYS A 102 1.25 -8.77 11.95
C LYS A 102 1.79 -8.13 10.68
N VAL A 103 2.88 -7.38 10.76
CA VAL A 103 3.53 -6.75 9.59
C VAL A 103 4.18 -7.82 8.73
N ILE A 104 3.86 -7.81 7.43
CA ILE A 104 4.46 -8.73 6.44
C ILE A 104 5.42 -8.03 5.48
N LYS A 105 5.30 -6.70 5.33
CA LYS A 105 6.12 -5.86 4.43
C LYS A 105 6.13 -4.42 4.94
N SER A 106 7.30 -3.79 4.91
CA SER A 106 7.47 -2.35 5.14
C SER A 106 8.10 -1.68 3.92
N PHE A 107 7.58 -0.52 3.55
CA PHE A 107 8.20 0.40 2.60
C PHE A 107 8.66 1.64 3.35
N GLU A 108 9.96 1.82 3.49
CA GLU A 108 10.57 2.98 4.15
C GLU A 108 10.98 4.00 3.08
N GLY A 109 10.07 4.90 2.77
CA GLY A 109 10.23 5.93 1.75
C GLY A 109 9.70 5.57 0.36
N GLY A 110 9.17 6.59 -0.31
CA GLY A 110 8.63 6.51 -1.67
C GLY A 110 7.28 5.82 -1.78
N CYS A 111 6.58 5.55 -0.67
CA CYS A 111 5.22 5.02 -0.68
C CYS A 111 4.20 6.12 -0.34
N PRO A 112 3.06 6.24 -1.05
CA PRO A 112 2.63 5.42 -2.20
C PRO A 112 3.24 5.86 -3.53
N ALA A 113 4.00 6.95 -3.59
CA ALA A 113 4.69 7.37 -4.80
C ALA A 113 6.03 8.03 -4.48
N ASN A 114 7.04 7.80 -5.33
CA ASN A 114 8.34 8.47 -5.20
C ASN A 114 8.35 9.76 -6.04
N VAL A 115 7.73 10.79 -5.49
CA VAL A 115 7.62 12.14 -6.06
C VAL A 115 7.92 13.18 -5.00
N ASP A 116 8.36 14.38 -5.39
CA ASP A 116 8.71 15.44 -4.42
C ASP A 116 7.49 16.05 -3.73
N GLY A 117 6.32 16.00 -4.37
CA GLY A 117 5.04 16.52 -3.88
C GLY A 117 3.87 15.73 -4.44
N ASN A 118 2.71 16.36 -4.62
CA ASN A 118 1.52 15.70 -5.17
C ASN A 118 1.63 15.48 -6.68
N MET A 119 1.02 14.41 -7.17
CA MET A 119 0.86 14.14 -8.60
C MET A 119 -0.23 15.04 -9.19
N SER A 120 -0.20 15.22 -10.51
CA SER A 120 -1.32 15.83 -11.24
C SER A 120 -2.54 14.91 -11.21
N GLY A 121 -3.74 15.47 -11.22
CA GLY A 121 -4.99 14.72 -11.28
C GLY A 121 -5.87 14.95 -10.05
N GLY A 122 -6.77 14.01 -9.78
CA GLY A 122 -7.77 14.07 -8.73
C GLY A 122 -7.98 12.73 -7.99
N PRO A 123 -9.08 12.58 -7.24
CA PRO A 123 -9.35 11.39 -6.42
C PRO A 123 -9.28 10.07 -7.16
N ASP A 124 -9.71 10.05 -8.43
CA ASP A 124 -9.84 8.82 -9.22
C ASP A 124 -8.62 8.58 -10.13
N THR A 125 -7.55 9.36 -9.97
CA THR A 125 -6.35 9.23 -10.81
C THR A 125 -5.59 7.96 -10.43
N PRO A 126 -5.38 7.00 -11.36
CA PRO A 126 -4.53 5.85 -11.07
C PRO A 126 -3.12 6.28 -10.71
N ASP A 127 -2.58 5.73 -9.63
CA ASP A 127 -1.18 5.94 -9.28
C ASP A 127 -0.29 5.22 -10.31
N PRO A 128 0.60 5.94 -11.03
CA PRO A 128 1.52 5.31 -11.97
C PRO A 128 2.62 4.48 -11.29
N TYR A 129 2.81 4.63 -9.97
CA TYR A 129 3.75 3.83 -9.20
C TYR A 129 3.08 2.55 -8.71
N THR A 130 3.73 1.42 -8.98
CA THR A 130 3.27 0.11 -8.51
C THR A 130 4.17 -0.43 -7.41
N PHE A 131 3.52 -1.09 -6.45
CA PHE A 131 4.16 -1.79 -5.35
C PHE A 131 3.74 -3.24 -5.41
N ASP A 132 4.55 -4.11 -4.84
CA ASP A 132 4.26 -5.53 -4.78
C ASP A 132 4.53 -6.02 -3.37
N PHE A 133 3.71 -6.98 -2.95
CA PHE A 133 3.94 -7.71 -1.72
C PHE A 133 3.71 -9.19 -1.93
N LYS A 134 4.16 -9.97 -0.95
CA LYS A 134 3.97 -11.41 -0.91
C LYS A 134 3.42 -11.78 0.44
N ILE A 135 2.61 -12.82 0.49
CA ILE A 135 2.32 -13.49 1.76
C ILE A 135 3.55 -14.35 2.09
N PRO A 136 4.32 -14.02 3.14
CA PRO A 136 5.55 -14.73 3.45
C PRO A 136 5.27 -16.13 4.02
N GLU A 137 6.28 -16.99 3.96
CA GLU A 137 6.22 -18.25 4.70
C GLU A 137 6.08 -18.00 6.21
N GLY A 138 5.19 -18.73 6.87
CA GLY A 138 4.90 -18.54 8.30
C GLY A 138 3.50 -17.98 8.55
N ILE A 139 2.85 -17.44 7.53
CA ILE A 139 1.40 -17.19 7.54
C ILE A 139 0.67 -18.49 7.19
N GLU A 140 -0.38 -18.82 7.94
CA GLU A 140 -1.21 -20.00 7.67
C GLU A 140 -2.25 -19.70 6.58
N ALA A 141 -2.65 -20.73 5.82
CA ALA A 141 -3.77 -20.60 4.90
C ALA A 141 -5.05 -20.28 5.67
N GLY A 142 -5.87 -19.37 5.14
CA GLY A 142 -7.07 -18.90 5.83
C GLY A 142 -7.53 -17.53 5.37
N LYS A 143 -8.60 -17.04 5.98
CA LYS A 143 -9.13 -15.70 5.73
C LYS A 143 -8.46 -14.69 6.66
N TYR A 144 -8.08 -13.55 6.11
CA TYR A 144 -7.47 -12.45 6.84
C TYR A 144 -8.07 -11.12 6.41
N THR A 145 -7.97 -10.14 7.28
CA THR A 145 -7.99 -8.74 6.86
C THR A 145 -6.55 -8.27 6.66
N LEU A 146 -6.27 -7.74 5.47
CA LEU A 146 -5.04 -7.02 5.15
C LEU A 146 -5.26 -5.53 5.40
N ALA A 147 -4.28 -4.85 6.00
CA ALA A 147 -4.25 -3.40 6.10
C ALA A 147 -3.04 -2.84 5.35
N TRP A 148 -3.29 -1.86 4.48
CA TRP A 148 -2.28 -0.89 4.07
C TRP A 148 -2.35 0.30 5.02
N THR A 149 -1.22 0.64 5.64
CA THR A 149 -1.07 1.87 6.43
C THR A 149 -0.01 2.76 5.81
N TRP A 150 -0.23 4.07 5.84
CA TRP A 150 0.69 5.04 5.27
C TRP A 150 0.83 6.27 6.17
N PHE A 151 2.08 6.69 6.37
CA PHE A 151 2.48 7.89 7.09
C PHE A 151 3.13 8.84 6.10
N ASN A 152 2.43 9.94 5.82
CA ASN A 152 2.79 10.90 4.79
C ASN A 152 4.02 11.75 5.18
N ARG A 153 4.93 11.94 4.22
CA ARG A 153 6.16 12.71 4.45
C ARG A 153 5.87 14.20 4.67
N ILE A 154 5.07 14.82 3.80
CA ILE A 154 4.81 16.27 3.79
C ILE A 154 3.37 16.58 4.22
N GLY A 155 3.12 17.69 4.92
CA GLY A 155 1.78 18.17 5.25
C GLY A 155 1.35 17.95 6.69
N ASN A 156 0.05 17.70 6.91
CA ASN A 156 -0.44 17.34 8.23
C ASN A 156 0.16 16.01 8.70
N ARG A 157 0.27 15.79 10.00
CA ARG A 157 0.77 14.51 10.53
C ARG A 157 -0.41 13.54 10.54
N GLU A 158 -0.50 12.70 9.52
CA GLU A 158 -1.67 11.86 9.25
C GLU A 158 -1.30 10.37 9.21
N MET A 159 -2.29 9.53 9.44
CA MET A 159 -2.19 8.08 9.20
C MET A 159 -3.34 7.70 8.28
N TYR A 160 -2.99 7.16 7.11
CA TYR A 160 -3.94 6.56 6.20
C TYR A 160 -4.02 5.06 6.48
N MET A 161 -5.22 4.50 6.37
CA MET A 161 -5.44 3.07 6.54
C MET A 161 -6.59 2.60 5.66
N ASN A 162 -6.34 1.63 4.78
CA ASN A 162 -7.39 0.91 4.07
C ASN A 162 -7.24 -0.58 4.32
N CYS A 163 -8.37 -1.26 4.46
CA CYS A 163 -8.41 -2.69 4.76
C CYS A 163 -9.10 -3.46 3.65
N ALA A 164 -8.60 -4.65 3.33
CA ALA A 164 -9.15 -5.55 2.33
C ALA A 164 -9.31 -6.97 2.88
N PRO A 165 -10.39 -7.69 2.52
CA PRO A 165 -10.49 -9.12 2.75
C PRO A 165 -9.55 -9.84 1.79
N ILE A 166 -8.73 -10.73 2.32
CA ILE A 166 -7.94 -11.66 1.51
C ILE A 166 -8.12 -13.09 2.00
N THR A 167 -8.00 -14.04 1.08
CA THR A 167 -7.88 -15.46 1.39
C THR A 167 -6.48 -15.93 1.02
N VAL A 168 -5.70 -16.28 2.04
CA VAL A 168 -4.37 -16.86 1.87
C VAL A 168 -4.53 -18.32 1.51
N SER A 169 -3.92 -18.71 0.39
CA SER A 169 -3.89 -20.09 -0.09
C SER A 169 -2.46 -20.64 -0.13
N GLY A 170 -2.34 -21.97 -0.20
CA GLY A 170 -1.03 -22.63 -0.13
C GLY A 170 -0.42 -22.59 1.27
N GLY A 171 0.57 -23.45 1.50
CA GLY A 171 1.19 -23.67 2.81
C GLY A 171 1.38 -25.14 3.11
N SER A 172 2.53 -25.52 3.66
CA SER A 172 2.80 -26.91 4.02
C SER A 172 2.00 -27.28 5.27
N SER A 173 1.08 -28.24 5.14
CA SER A 173 0.29 -28.85 6.22
C SER A 173 1.10 -29.68 7.24
N LYS A 174 2.42 -29.50 7.29
CA LYS A 174 3.37 -30.32 8.08
C LYS A 174 4.44 -29.49 8.80
N ARG A 175 4.18 -28.23 9.17
CA ARG A 175 5.12 -27.49 10.02
C ARG A 175 4.90 -27.83 11.47
N SER A 176 6.00 -27.97 12.21
CA SER A 176 5.93 -28.09 13.66
C SER A 176 5.44 -26.77 14.27
N PRO A 177 4.71 -26.80 15.39
CA PRO A 177 4.31 -25.59 16.12
C PRO A 177 5.50 -24.68 16.45
N GLU A 178 6.68 -25.25 16.74
CA GLU A 178 7.89 -24.49 17.06
C GLU A 178 8.44 -23.67 15.88
N GLU A 179 8.40 -24.23 14.66
CA GLU A 179 8.80 -23.48 13.46
C GLU A 179 7.79 -22.39 13.08
N LEU A 180 6.51 -22.62 13.36
CA LEU A 180 5.46 -21.62 13.16
C LEU A 180 5.62 -20.47 14.16
N GLU A 181 5.82 -20.75 15.44
CA GLU A 181 6.05 -19.76 16.48
C GLU A 181 7.28 -18.90 16.20
N LYS A 182 8.40 -19.53 15.83
CA LYS A 182 9.63 -18.79 15.49
C LYS A 182 9.43 -17.85 14.31
N ARG A 183 8.61 -18.21 13.31
CA ARG A 183 8.29 -17.33 12.18
C ARG A 183 7.18 -16.33 12.51
N SER A 184 6.26 -16.66 13.40
CA SER A 184 5.30 -15.67 13.92
C SER A 184 6.04 -14.57 14.69
N SER A 185 7.15 -14.90 15.36
CA SER A 185 8.00 -13.91 16.02
C SER A 185 8.74 -12.97 15.06
N SER A 186 8.82 -13.28 13.75
CA SER A 186 9.37 -12.37 12.72
C SER A 186 8.34 -11.42 12.12
N PHE A 187 7.05 -11.52 12.48
CA PHE A 187 6.01 -10.58 12.04
C PHE A 187 5.65 -9.64 13.20
N PRO A 188 6.30 -8.47 13.29
CA PRO A 188 6.09 -7.57 14.41
C PRO A 188 4.69 -6.93 14.39
N PRO A 189 4.27 -6.34 15.52
CA PRO A 189 3.06 -5.53 15.58
C PRO A 189 3.10 -4.36 14.58
N MET A 190 1.96 -4.06 13.96
CA MET A 190 1.81 -2.88 13.11
C MET A 190 2.09 -1.57 13.86
N PHE A 191 2.82 -0.66 13.23
CA PHE A 191 3.09 0.67 13.74
C PHE A 191 1.82 1.56 13.64
N VAL A 192 1.52 2.28 14.73
CA VAL A 192 0.39 3.21 14.82
C VAL A 192 0.89 4.54 15.38
N ALA A 193 0.63 5.61 14.65
CA ALA A 193 0.94 6.98 15.05
C ALA A 193 -0.08 7.95 14.43
N ASN A 194 0.01 9.22 14.79
CA ASN A 194 -0.82 10.35 14.33
C ASN A 194 -2.32 10.26 14.68
N VAL A 195 -2.79 9.13 15.22
CA VAL A 195 -4.18 8.91 15.66
C VAL A 195 -4.29 8.47 17.13
N ASN A 196 -3.16 8.33 17.82
CA ASN A 196 -3.07 7.73 19.15
C ASN A 196 -2.27 8.57 20.16
N GLY A 197 -1.88 9.80 19.84
CA GLY A 197 -1.04 10.63 20.72
C GLY A 197 0.48 10.43 20.58
N CYS A 198 0.94 9.54 19.68
CA CYS A 198 2.30 9.60 19.13
C CYS A 198 2.27 10.35 17.79
N THR A 199 3.16 11.31 17.59
CA THR A 199 3.17 12.17 16.39
C THR A 199 4.48 12.01 15.62
N THR A 200 4.37 11.64 14.35
CA THR A 200 5.51 11.52 13.43
C THR A 200 6.14 12.88 13.09
N LYS A 201 7.40 12.89 12.71
CA LYS A 201 8.10 14.10 12.23
C LYS A 201 7.74 14.38 10.77
N GLU A 202 7.54 15.66 10.43
CA GLU A 202 7.36 16.11 9.05
C GLU A 202 8.67 16.10 8.24
N SER A 203 8.55 15.99 6.91
CA SER A 203 9.61 16.09 5.91
C SER A 203 10.62 14.93 5.91
N VAL A 204 10.32 13.83 6.59
CA VAL A 204 11.13 12.61 6.58
C VAL A 204 10.29 11.38 6.22
N ASP A 205 10.88 10.47 5.46
CA ASP A 205 10.38 9.11 5.35
C ASP A 205 10.78 8.38 6.64
N ILE A 206 9.81 8.04 7.49
CA ILE A 206 10.09 7.41 8.79
C ILE A 206 10.68 6.01 8.62
N ARG A 207 11.55 5.63 9.57
CA ARG A 207 11.92 4.22 9.76
C ARG A 207 11.00 3.61 10.79
N PHE A 208 10.48 2.42 10.53
CA PHE A 208 9.63 1.73 11.50
C PHE A 208 10.52 1.16 12.60
N PRO A 209 10.18 1.35 13.90
CA PRO A 209 10.95 0.74 14.99
C PRO A 209 11.01 -0.78 14.87
N GLN A 210 9.93 -1.39 14.35
CA GLN A 210 9.85 -2.81 14.01
C GLN A 210 9.36 -2.98 12.57
N ALA A 211 10.28 -2.85 11.62
CA ALA A 211 9.97 -2.95 10.19
C ALA A 211 9.70 -4.39 9.70
N GLY A 212 10.06 -5.40 10.49
CA GLY A 212 10.03 -6.81 10.10
C GLY A 212 11.17 -7.17 9.12
N ASP A 213 11.18 -8.41 8.63
CA ASP A 213 12.28 -8.92 7.79
C ASP A 213 12.19 -8.48 6.31
N ASN A 214 11.02 -8.02 5.86
CA ASN A 214 10.77 -7.63 4.47
C ASN A 214 10.65 -6.11 4.35
N VAL A 215 11.79 -5.42 4.24
CA VAL A 215 11.85 -3.97 4.10
C VAL A 215 12.30 -3.59 2.68
N GLU A 216 11.68 -2.56 2.12
CA GLU A 216 12.05 -2.00 0.83
C GLU A 216 12.12 -0.48 0.86
N TYR A 217 13.10 0.07 0.14
CA TYR A 217 13.37 1.50 0.06
C TYR A 217 13.11 1.96 -1.37
N LYS A 218 11.99 2.63 -1.60
CA LYS A 218 11.61 3.15 -2.93
C LYS A 218 11.72 4.67 -3.06
N GLY A 219 12.02 5.36 -1.96
CA GLY A 219 12.15 6.82 -1.89
C GLY A 219 13.56 7.34 -2.18
N GLN A 220 13.71 8.66 -2.14
CA GLN A 220 15.02 9.31 -2.19
C GLN A 220 15.78 9.09 -0.88
N PRO A 221 17.03 8.59 -0.89
CA PRO A 221 17.79 8.34 0.34
C PRO A 221 17.97 9.57 1.25
N GLY A 222 17.98 10.78 0.68
CA GLY A 222 18.07 12.04 1.43
C GLY A 222 16.82 12.39 2.25
N ASN A 223 15.67 11.79 1.92
CA ASN A 223 14.42 11.97 2.68
C ASN A 223 14.29 10.96 3.82
N LEU A 224 15.02 9.86 3.77
CA LEU A 224 14.93 8.77 4.74
C LEU A 224 15.48 9.20 6.10
N ALA A 225 14.71 8.94 7.16
CA ALA A 225 15.13 9.22 8.52
C ALA A 225 16.44 8.49 8.85
N ALA A 226 17.27 9.15 9.68
CA ALA A 226 18.52 8.58 10.12
C ALA A 226 18.27 7.26 10.88
N GLU A 227 19.17 6.29 10.73
CA GLU A 227 19.08 5.05 11.48
C GLU A 227 19.11 5.33 12.98
N GLY A 228 18.21 4.68 13.74
CA GLY A 228 18.06 4.89 15.18
C GLY A 228 17.27 6.13 15.59
N SER A 229 16.78 6.97 14.66
CA SER A 229 15.89 8.07 15.01
C SER A 229 14.52 7.58 15.46
N GLU A 230 13.90 8.26 16.41
CA GLU A 230 12.53 7.99 16.83
C GLU A 230 11.54 8.21 15.67
N ALA A 231 10.67 7.23 15.43
CA ALA A 231 9.65 7.30 14.37
C ALA A 231 8.53 8.30 14.69
N CYS A 232 8.22 8.48 15.98
CA CYS A 232 7.25 9.44 16.48
C CYS A 232 7.60 9.87 17.91
N THR A 233 7.11 11.04 18.31
CA THR A 233 7.23 11.58 19.67
C THR A 233 5.87 11.66 20.34
N GLY A 234 5.80 11.46 21.65
CA GLY A 234 4.54 11.46 22.41
C GLY A 234 4.26 10.11 23.07
N THR A 235 3.11 9.98 23.72
CA THR A 235 2.71 8.74 24.40
C THR A 235 1.49 8.14 23.69
N PRO A 236 1.61 6.95 23.07
CA PRO A 236 0.49 6.30 22.43
C PRO A 236 -0.56 5.88 23.48
N THR A 237 -1.82 6.26 23.27
CA THR A 237 -2.97 5.86 24.09
C THR A 237 -3.53 4.50 23.67
N PHE A 238 -3.20 4.02 22.47
CA PHE A 238 -3.46 2.69 21.95
C PHE A 238 -2.45 2.31 20.85
N GLY A 239 -2.34 1.03 20.49
CA GLY A 239 -1.49 0.58 19.38
C GLY A 239 0.02 0.78 19.59
N GLY A 240 0.47 0.91 20.85
CA GLY A 240 1.88 1.21 21.19
C GLY A 240 2.87 0.07 20.93
N SER A 241 2.40 -1.15 20.71
CA SER A 241 3.25 -2.34 20.54
C SER A 241 4.21 -2.26 19.35
N GLY A 242 3.87 -1.50 18.30
CA GLY A 242 4.74 -1.28 17.14
C GLY A 242 5.87 -0.27 17.39
N ILE A 243 5.85 0.47 18.51
CA ILE A 243 6.86 1.49 18.86
C ILE A 243 7.97 0.91 19.74
N THR A 244 7.66 -0.07 20.58
CA THR A 244 8.62 -0.65 21.52
C THR A 244 9.52 -1.67 20.82
N VAL A 245 10.80 -1.34 20.60
CA VAL A 245 11.79 -2.36 20.23
C VAL A 245 11.95 -3.33 21.41
N SER A 246 11.58 -4.59 21.24
CA SER A 246 11.83 -5.62 22.24
C SER A 246 13.34 -5.93 22.26
N ALA A 247 14.12 -5.06 22.92
CA ALA A 247 15.39 -5.46 23.49
C ALA A 247 15.09 -6.31 24.74
N GLY A 248 15.81 -7.41 24.90
CA GLY A 248 15.54 -8.43 25.92
C GLY A 248 15.31 -7.89 27.33
N SER A 249 14.55 -8.68 28.09
CA SER A 249 14.21 -8.51 29.50
C SER A 249 15.20 -7.67 30.32
N SER A 250 14.73 -6.51 30.77
CA SER A 250 15.16 -5.93 32.05
C SER A 250 13.92 -5.44 32.78
N SER A 251 13.36 -6.35 33.58
CA SER A 251 12.46 -6.02 34.68
C SER A 251 13.15 -4.98 35.58
N SER A 252 12.67 -3.75 35.53
CA SER A 252 12.88 -2.80 36.64
C SER A 252 11.56 -2.78 37.40
N GLY A 253 11.53 -3.60 38.46
CA GLY A 253 10.45 -3.58 39.42
C GLY A 253 10.43 -2.25 40.15
N SER A 254 9.25 -1.66 40.23
CA SER A 254 8.93 -0.69 41.26
C SER A 254 7.86 -1.33 42.14
N ASP A 255 8.35 -2.01 43.17
CA ASP A 255 7.56 -2.41 44.31
C ASP A 255 6.95 -1.17 44.97
N SER A 256 5.64 -1.21 45.17
CA SER A 256 4.97 -0.51 46.27
C SER A 256 3.80 -1.39 46.67
N GLY A 257 4.10 -2.36 47.54
CA GLY A 257 3.10 -3.17 48.20
C GLY A 257 2.36 -2.36 49.27
N SER A 258 1.06 -2.60 49.38
CA SER A 258 0.47 -2.96 50.68
C SER A 258 -0.92 -3.60 50.50
N SER A 259 -0.94 -4.92 50.63
CA SER A 259 -1.82 -5.72 51.51
C SER A 259 -3.30 -5.33 51.67
N SER A 260 -4.15 -6.11 50.97
CA SER A 260 -5.23 -7.00 51.45
C SER A 260 -6.27 -6.51 52.48
N SER A 261 -7.55 -6.58 52.07
CA SER A 261 -8.74 -7.20 52.72
C SER A 261 -9.95 -6.87 51.82
N GLY A 262 -10.86 -7.73 51.36
CA GLY A 262 -11.36 -8.99 51.88
C GLY A 262 -12.78 -8.81 52.43
N SER A 263 -13.82 -8.66 51.58
CA SER A 263 -15.14 -9.31 51.74
C SER A 263 -16.26 -8.77 50.84
N SER A 264 -17.06 -9.74 50.41
CA SER A 264 -18.31 -9.76 49.66
C SER A 264 -19.45 -8.95 50.30
N SER A 265 -20.40 -8.46 49.49
CA SER A 265 -21.86 -8.70 49.60
C SER A 265 -22.67 -7.77 48.68
N ALA A 266 -23.54 -8.34 47.84
CA ALA A 266 -24.80 -7.74 47.37
C ALA A 266 -25.87 -7.91 48.49
N PRO A 267 -27.12 -7.34 48.47
CA PRO A 267 -27.90 -6.85 47.31
C PRO A 267 -28.85 -5.62 47.53
N ALA A 268 -29.53 -5.24 46.43
CA ALA A 268 -30.93 -4.81 46.20
C ALA A 268 -31.65 -3.61 46.88
N GLU A 269 -32.35 -2.87 45.98
CA GLU A 269 -33.68 -2.19 46.04
C GLU A 269 -33.97 -1.04 47.05
N SER A 270 -34.45 0.10 46.52
CA SER A 270 -35.89 0.47 46.54
C SER A 270 -36.16 1.81 45.83
N ALA A 271 -37.43 2.05 45.49
CA ALA A 271 -37.94 2.94 44.45
C ALA A 271 -38.74 4.16 44.95
N SER A 272 -38.93 5.11 44.01
CA SER A 272 -40.12 5.96 43.72
C SER A 272 -40.56 7.13 44.62
N ALA A 273 -40.68 8.33 44.00
CA ALA A 273 -41.94 9.06 43.68
C ALA A 273 -41.63 10.57 43.44
N ALA A 274 -41.76 11.10 42.22
CA ALA A 274 -42.94 11.71 41.57
C ALA A 274 -43.31 13.14 42.03
N VAL A 275 -43.16 14.14 41.15
CA VAL A 275 -44.06 15.32 41.05
C VAL A 275 -44.10 15.83 39.60
N SER A 276 -45.33 16.05 39.11
CA SER A 276 -45.74 16.48 37.78
C SER A 276 -45.82 18.02 37.65
N VAL A 277 -45.54 18.58 36.47
CA VAL A 277 -46.20 19.82 35.98
C VAL A 277 -46.43 19.71 34.46
N SER A 278 -47.59 20.21 34.04
CA SER A 278 -48.21 20.09 32.72
C SER A 278 -48.20 21.45 31.97
N VAL A 279 -48.36 21.39 30.64
CA VAL A 279 -49.20 22.24 29.76
C VAL A 279 -48.51 22.84 28.50
N ALA A 280 -49.04 22.32 27.36
CA ALA A 280 -49.41 22.91 26.05
C ALA A 280 -48.41 23.11 24.87
N PRO A 281 -48.91 22.96 23.61
CA PRO A 281 -48.08 22.74 22.40
C PRO A 281 -48.25 23.82 21.29
N VAL A 282 -47.59 23.57 20.14
CA VAL A 282 -47.82 24.09 18.75
C VAL A 282 -46.97 25.33 18.35
N PRO A 283 -46.50 25.54 17.08
CA PRO A 283 -46.81 24.83 15.83
C PRO A 283 -45.64 24.28 14.97
N GLU A 284 -46.08 23.32 14.16
CA GLU A 284 -45.61 22.80 12.88
C GLU A 284 -45.29 23.88 11.82
N SER A 285 -44.23 23.66 11.03
CA SER A 285 -43.91 24.44 9.83
C SER A 285 -43.91 23.52 8.61
N THR A 286 -44.70 23.90 7.61
CA THR A 286 -44.90 23.28 6.31
C THR A 286 -43.73 23.54 5.34
N PRO A 287 -43.62 22.78 4.22
CA PRO A 287 -42.43 22.72 3.38
C PRO A 287 -42.35 23.89 2.37
N SER A 288 -41.13 24.29 2.02
CA SER A 288 -40.84 25.33 1.01
C SER A 288 -40.36 24.69 -0.30
N SER A 289 -41.02 25.04 -1.40
CA SER A 289 -40.74 24.60 -2.77
C SER A 289 -39.37 25.03 -3.28
N ALA A 290 -38.69 24.10 -3.96
CA ALA A 290 -37.53 24.37 -4.81
C ALA A 290 -37.97 24.80 -6.23
N PRO A 291 -37.22 25.70 -6.92
CA PRO A 291 -37.52 26.09 -8.28
C PRO A 291 -36.91 25.12 -9.32
N GLU A 292 -37.64 25.00 -10.43
CA GLU A 292 -37.39 24.22 -11.64
C GLU A 292 -36.24 24.81 -12.49
N PRO A 293 -35.39 24.01 -13.16
CA PRO A 293 -34.31 24.51 -14.00
C PRO A 293 -34.75 24.77 -15.45
N VAL A 294 -34.27 25.90 -16.00
CA VAL A 294 -34.35 26.27 -17.42
C VAL A 294 -33.36 25.47 -18.29
N PRO A 295 -33.71 25.07 -19.53
CA PRO A 295 -32.77 24.37 -20.41
C PRO A 295 -31.89 25.36 -21.19
N VAL A 296 -30.58 25.22 -21.10
CA VAL A 296 -29.62 25.87 -22.00
C VAL A 296 -29.13 24.87 -23.05
N SER A 297 -29.39 25.21 -24.30
CA SER A 297 -28.90 24.55 -25.51
C SER A 297 -27.42 24.87 -25.70
N SER A 298 -26.57 23.88 -25.97
CA SER A 298 -25.20 24.12 -26.44
C SER A 298 -24.79 23.08 -27.48
N THR A 299 -24.34 23.62 -28.61
CA THR A 299 -24.13 22.98 -29.90
C THR A 299 -22.70 22.41 -29.98
N ALA A 300 -22.57 21.19 -30.49
CA ALA A 300 -21.30 20.57 -30.84
C ALA A 300 -20.70 21.15 -32.14
N PRO A 301 -19.36 21.13 -32.30
CA PRO A 301 -18.75 21.01 -33.62
C PRO A 301 -17.89 19.75 -33.76
N ALA A 302 -17.97 19.15 -34.96
CA ALA A 302 -17.25 17.97 -35.43
C ALA A 302 -15.77 18.25 -35.78
N PRO A 303 -14.89 17.22 -35.80
CA PRO A 303 -13.54 17.35 -36.37
C PRO A 303 -13.50 16.88 -37.84
N ALA A 304 -12.61 17.50 -38.62
CA ALA A 304 -12.20 17.11 -39.97
C ALA A 304 -10.67 16.86 -40.00
N PRO A 305 -10.12 16.13 -41.01
CA PRO A 305 -9.08 15.13 -40.78
C PRO A 305 -7.65 15.49 -41.21
N ALA A 306 -6.77 14.52 -40.95
CA ALA A 306 -5.32 14.43 -41.08
C ALA A 306 -4.69 14.81 -42.44
N THR A 307 -3.43 15.26 -42.37
CA THR A 307 -2.48 15.20 -43.49
C THR A 307 -1.16 14.56 -43.04
N THR A 308 -0.83 13.47 -43.72
CA THR A 308 0.45 12.75 -43.75
C THR A 308 1.52 13.55 -44.47
N SER A 309 2.77 13.52 -43.99
CA SER A 309 3.96 13.75 -44.81
C SER A 309 5.18 13.07 -44.18
N SER A 310 5.75 12.13 -44.93
CA SER A 310 7.01 11.41 -44.69
C SER A 310 8.12 12.03 -45.53
N SER A 311 9.35 12.12 -45.02
CA SER A 311 10.59 11.60 -45.64
C SER A 311 11.90 12.15 -45.03
N SER A 312 12.76 11.21 -44.64
CA SER A 312 14.19 11.03 -44.93
C SER A 312 15.23 12.14 -44.69
N GLY A 313 16.27 11.77 -43.93
CA GLY A 313 17.60 12.39 -43.93
C GLY A 313 18.61 11.63 -43.07
N SER A 314 19.49 10.87 -43.71
CA SER A 314 20.61 10.11 -43.15
C SER A 314 21.77 11.01 -42.68
N GLU A 315 22.58 10.56 -41.70
CA GLU A 315 24.05 10.39 -41.79
C GLU A 315 24.71 9.98 -40.44
N SER A 316 25.92 9.43 -40.57
CA SER A 316 26.57 8.39 -39.74
C SER A 316 27.48 8.87 -38.59
N GLY A 317 27.77 7.96 -37.64
CA GLY A 317 28.94 8.00 -36.74
C GLY A 317 29.02 6.84 -35.74
N SER A 318 30.04 5.98 -35.90
CA SER A 318 30.41 4.70 -35.21
C SER A 318 30.49 4.78 -33.67
N ASP A 319 30.34 3.71 -32.86
CA ASP A 319 31.13 2.45 -32.88
C ASP A 319 30.52 1.30 -32.02
N SER A 320 30.82 0.06 -32.45
CA SER A 320 30.94 -1.21 -31.70
C SER A 320 29.72 -1.99 -31.18
N GLY A 321 29.36 -3.04 -31.93
CA GLY A 321 28.59 -4.20 -31.46
C GLY A 321 27.60 -4.77 -32.48
N SER A 322 28.01 -5.01 -33.75
CA SER A 322 27.09 -5.46 -34.80
C SER A 322 26.58 -6.89 -34.56
N VAL A 323 25.48 -7.00 -33.83
CA VAL A 323 24.57 -8.14 -33.90
C VAL A 323 23.74 -8.02 -35.18
N SER A 324 23.73 -9.05 -36.03
CA SER A 324 22.94 -9.07 -37.26
C SER A 324 21.46 -8.84 -36.92
N GLY A 325 20.89 -7.73 -37.39
CA GLY A 325 19.50 -7.32 -37.11
C GLY A 325 19.35 -6.12 -36.17
N ALA A 326 20.43 -5.56 -35.61
CA ALA A 326 20.38 -4.27 -34.94
C ALA A 326 20.11 -3.13 -35.93
N LEU A 327 19.15 -2.27 -35.59
CA LEU A 327 18.83 -1.05 -36.32
C LEU A 327 19.59 0.12 -35.71
N THR A 328 20.09 1.01 -36.55
CA THR A 328 20.85 2.21 -36.12
C THR A 328 20.24 3.46 -36.73
N GLY A 329 20.33 4.58 -36.02
CA GLY A 329 19.83 5.87 -36.49
C GLY A 329 18.36 6.12 -36.15
N SER A 330 17.72 6.97 -36.95
CA SER A 330 16.37 7.47 -36.67
C SER A 330 15.28 6.40 -36.78
N CYS A 331 14.25 6.53 -35.97
CA CYS A 331 13.03 5.72 -36.02
C CYS A 331 11.80 6.63 -36.01
N SER A 332 10.76 6.27 -36.77
CA SER A 332 9.58 7.11 -36.96
C SER A 332 8.46 6.84 -35.95
N THR A 333 8.45 5.67 -35.32
CA THR A 333 7.37 5.22 -34.46
C THR A 333 7.87 5.14 -33.02
N GLU A 334 7.59 6.19 -32.25
CA GLU A 334 8.01 6.28 -30.85
C GLU A 334 7.46 5.10 -30.03
N GLY A 335 8.33 4.46 -29.24
CA GLY A 335 7.99 3.31 -28.42
C GLY A 335 8.03 1.96 -29.13
N GLN A 336 8.25 1.92 -30.45
CA GLN A 336 8.37 0.66 -31.20
C GLN A 336 9.57 -0.18 -30.72
N TRP A 337 9.39 -1.49 -30.63
CA TRP A 337 10.43 -2.44 -30.28
C TRP A 337 11.03 -3.09 -31.52
N ASN A 338 12.31 -3.45 -31.46
CA ASN A 338 12.99 -4.32 -32.42
C ASN A 338 13.67 -5.46 -31.67
N CYS A 339 13.13 -6.67 -31.76
CA CYS A 339 13.74 -7.87 -31.19
C CYS A 339 14.70 -8.52 -32.20
N ILE A 340 15.96 -8.63 -31.80
CA ILE A 340 17.07 -9.13 -32.62
C ILE A 340 17.28 -10.61 -32.34
N SER A 341 16.84 -11.45 -33.28
CA SER A 341 17.01 -12.91 -33.26
C SER A 341 16.54 -13.60 -31.97
N GLY A 342 15.63 -12.97 -31.23
CA GLY A 342 15.09 -13.47 -29.96
C GLY A 342 15.99 -13.28 -28.74
N THR A 343 17.22 -12.79 -28.89
CA THR A 343 18.23 -12.75 -27.81
C THR A 343 18.63 -11.35 -27.37
N ALA A 344 18.25 -10.31 -28.12
CA ALA A 344 18.46 -8.92 -27.77
C ALA A 344 17.30 -8.05 -28.26
N PHE A 345 17.15 -6.84 -27.74
CA PHE A 345 16.08 -5.91 -28.14
C PHE A 345 16.58 -4.46 -28.21
N GLN A 346 15.89 -3.64 -28.97
CA GLN A 346 16.04 -2.17 -29.03
C GLN A 346 14.66 -1.52 -28.92
N ARG A 347 14.64 -0.27 -28.45
CA ARG A 347 13.43 0.56 -28.42
C ARG A 347 13.65 1.85 -29.17
N CYS A 348 12.67 2.26 -29.96
CA CYS A 348 12.62 3.59 -30.53
C CYS A 348 12.27 4.59 -29.43
N ALA A 349 13.20 5.49 -29.11
CA ALA A 349 13.00 6.52 -28.11
C ALA A 349 13.60 7.85 -28.59
N SER A 350 12.84 8.93 -28.47
CA SER A 350 13.18 10.26 -28.99
C SER A 350 13.55 10.24 -30.47
N GLY A 351 12.83 9.45 -31.27
CA GLY A 351 13.05 9.34 -32.71
C GLY A 351 14.36 8.66 -33.11
N THR A 352 15.06 7.96 -32.20
CA THR A 352 16.29 7.19 -32.48
C THR A 352 16.22 5.79 -31.85
N TRP A 353 16.77 4.78 -32.53
CA TRP A 353 16.89 3.44 -31.96
C TRP A 353 17.90 3.41 -30.83
N SER A 354 17.52 2.81 -29.69
CA SER A 354 18.45 2.54 -28.60
C SER A 354 19.56 1.57 -29.03
N VAL A 355 20.64 1.51 -28.24
CA VAL A 355 21.61 0.41 -28.35
C VAL A 355 20.92 -0.95 -28.12
N ALA A 356 21.43 -2.01 -28.73
CA ALA A 356 20.92 -3.36 -28.55
C ALA A 356 21.22 -3.86 -27.14
N GLN A 357 20.18 -4.23 -26.39
CA GLN A 357 20.28 -4.78 -25.04
C GLN A 357 20.00 -6.28 -25.05
N PRO A 358 20.78 -7.12 -24.36
CA PRO A 358 20.53 -8.55 -24.30
C PRO A 358 19.24 -8.86 -23.53
N MET A 359 18.52 -9.90 -23.96
CA MET A 359 17.44 -10.49 -23.18
C MET A 359 17.98 -11.09 -21.88
N SER A 360 17.15 -11.13 -20.85
CA SER A 360 17.53 -11.74 -19.57
C SER A 360 17.78 -13.24 -19.72
N THR A 361 18.65 -13.81 -18.89
CA THR A 361 18.96 -15.24 -18.97
C THR A 361 17.70 -16.07 -18.80
N GLY A 362 17.44 -16.96 -19.76
CA GLY A 362 16.27 -17.82 -19.75
C GLY A 362 15.03 -17.24 -20.46
N THR A 363 15.11 -16.04 -21.03
CA THR A 363 14.01 -15.43 -21.81
C THR A 363 14.41 -15.17 -23.27
N GLN A 364 13.42 -15.09 -24.15
CA GLN A 364 13.55 -14.72 -25.55
C GLN A 364 12.39 -13.81 -25.97
N CYS A 365 12.64 -12.88 -26.87
CA CYS A 365 11.58 -12.07 -27.49
C CYS A 365 11.16 -12.64 -28.85
N ASN A 366 9.98 -12.26 -29.34
CA ASN A 366 9.58 -12.60 -30.71
C ASN A 366 10.34 -11.72 -31.71
N ALA A 367 11.16 -12.32 -32.57
CA ALA A 367 12.02 -11.60 -33.49
C ALA A 367 11.24 -10.68 -34.45
N GLY A 368 11.76 -9.48 -34.69
CA GLY A 368 11.16 -8.46 -35.56
C GLY A 368 10.74 -7.19 -34.82
N GLN A 369 10.11 -6.27 -35.54
CA GLN A 369 9.60 -5.02 -34.99
C GLN A 369 8.14 -5.15 -34.56
N SER A 370 7.78 -4.61 -33.39
CA SER A 370 6.41 -4.67 -32.85
C SER A 370 6.12 -3.50 -31.92
N GLU A 371 4.84 -3.18 -31.70
CA GLU A 371 4.42 -2.16 -30.74
C GLU A 371 4.67 -2.59 -29.29
N GLU A 372 4.67 -3.90 -29.04
CA GLU A 372 4.94 -4.50 -27.74
C GLU A 372 6.08 -5.53 -27.83
N LEU A 373 7.00 -5.52 -26.85
CA LEU A 373 8.04 -6.54 -26.73
C LEU A 373 7.47 -7.79 -26.06
N VAL A 374 7.03 -8.75 -26.87
CA VAL A 374 6.55 -10.04 -26.36
C VAL A 374 7.74 -10.89 -25.91
N VAL A 375 7.82 -11.16 -24.61
CA VAL A 375 8.88 -11.97 -23.98
C VAL A 375 8.33 -13.31 -23.53
N SER A 376 9.06 -14.39 -23.83
CA SER A 376 8.71 -15.76 -23.45
C SER A 376 9.92 -16.47 -22.81
N ALA A 377 9.67 -17.48 -21.98
CA ALA A 377 10.73 -18.30 -21.41
C ALA A 377 11.35 -19.20 -22.49
N THR A 378 12.68 -19.19 -22.61
CA THR A 378 13.43 -20.17 -23.42
C THR A 378 13.23 -21.56 -22.82
N LYS A 379 12.82 -22.53 -23.65
CA LYS A 379 12.76 -23.94 -23.22
C LYS A 379 14.19 -24.47 -23.05
N LYS A 380 14.80 -24.31 -21.87
CA LYS A 380 16.03 -25.04 -21.56
C LYS A 380 15.72 -26.54 -21.54
N ALA A 381 16.42 -27.31 -22.38
CA ALA A 381 16.45 -28.76 -22.30
C ALA A 381 16.80 -29.15 -20.86
N ARG A 382 15.96 -29.98 -20.23
CA ARG A 382 16.17 -30.49 -18.87
C ARG A 382 17.56 -31.11 -18.80
N HIS A 383 18.51 -30.43 -18.18
CA HIS A 383 19.75 -31.08 -17.75
C HIS A 383 19.35 -32.08 -16.68
N VAL A 384 19.36 -33.36 -17.06
CA VAL A 384 19.18 -34.50 -16.16
C VAL A 384 20.33 -34.47 -15.17
N SER A 385 20.10 -33.89 -13.98
CA SER A 385 21.03 -34.01 -12.87
C SER A 385 20.87 -35.42 -12.29
N SER A 386 21.53 -36.39 -12.91
CA SER A 386 21.75 -37.69 -12.28
C SER A 386 22.78 -37.51 -11.17
N MET A 387 22.33 -37.27 -9.95
CA MET A 387 23.19 -37.41 -8.77
C MET A 387 22.58 -38.40 -7.77
N ARG A 388 22.94 -39.66 -8.01
CA ARG A 388 23.42 -40.65 -7.03
C ARG A 388 22.50 -40.94 -5.83
N PHE A 389 21.51 -41.81 -6.04
CA PHE A 389 21.08 -42.73 -4.98
C PHE A 389 22.17 -43.81 -4.81
N ARG A 390 22.92 -43.71 -3.72
CA ARG A 390 23.85 -44.74 -3.27
C ARG A 390 23.05 -45.73 -2.41
N ASN A 391 22.59 -46.81 -3.03
CA ASN A 391 22.00 -47.97 -2.34
C ASN A 391 22.99 -48.49 -1.28
N ARG A 392 22.61 -48.45 0.00
CA ARG A 392 23.22 -49.28 1.04
C ARG A 392 22.48 -50.62 1.07
N SER A 393 22.97 -51.58 0.29
CA SER A 393 22.76 -53.00 0.54
C SER A 393 24.01 -53.54 1.23
N TYR A 394 23.97 -53.71 2.55
CA TYR A 394 24.91 -54.60 3.24
C TYR A 394 24.20 -55.90 3.59
N ARG A 395 24.71 -56.94 2.94
CA ARG A 395 24.34 -58.35 3.01
C ARG A 395 24.39 -58.88 4.45
N HIS A 396 23.36 -59.63 4.80
CA HIS A 396 23.46 -60.78 5.69
C HIS A 396 24.57 -61.73 5.19
N HIS A 397 25.49 -62.11 6.09
CA HIS A 397 26.21 -63.36 6.00
C HIS A 397 26.08 -64.07 7.36
N GLY A 398 25.44 -65.23 7.34
CA GLY A 398 25.47 -66.21 8.42
C GLY A 398 26.52 -67.31 8.17
N HIS A 399 26.76 -68.07 9.24
CA HIS A 399 27.61 -69.26 9.41
C HIS A 399 29.12 -68.97 9.50
N ALA A 400 29.88 -69.47 10.47
CA ALA A 400 29.72 -70.66 11.31
C ALA A 400 29.94 -70.42 12.81
#